data_AF-A0A915Q6L4-F1
#
_entry.id   AF-A0A915Q6L4-F1
#
_cell.length_a   1.000
_cell.length_b   1.000
_cell.length_c   1.000
_cell.angle_alpha   90.00
_cell.angle_beta   90.00
_cell.angle_gamma   90.00
#
_symmetry.space_group_name_H-M   'P 1'
#
loop_
_entity.id
_entity.type
_entity.pdbx_description
1 polymer ?
#
loop_
_entity_poly.entity_id
_entity_poly.type
_entity_poly.pdbx_seq_one_letter_code
_entity_poly.pdbx_strand_id
1 'polypeptide(L)'
;MQITSTFSLNVEYLAECFLICFLSQGDSGGGLAVLGSTGQWSLLGVLSYGTDCKELRRGKLPQVQICWRGRLRVSTNECGVWWGDGQRFTGRGARRYDTRTTIFSPEGRLYQVEYAMEAISHAGTCLGILASDGILIAAEKRNVHKLLDDEVLTEKIYRLADNIACTVAGITADANILINHLRFWAADYKYSYGEHIPVEQLVQMLCNEKQRYTQVGGKRPFGVSLLYMGWDQHFGYQLYQSDPSGNYTGWKATCIGNNHQAAVSLLKQEYKSPDLAEAKKLAMKVLSKTLDVKLSAEKIEMATLTRRNDKTVVENLSSAEVSQLIKEHEEKEKEQEAQQLV
;
A
#
# COMPACT_ATOMS: atom_id res chain seq x y z
N MET A 1 14.87 -21.91 27.91
CA MET A 1 16.15 -22.63 28.04
C MET A 1 16.38 -23.36 26.73
N GLN A 2 17.17 -22.79 25.81
CA GLN A 2 17.57 -23.51 24.60
C GLN A 2 18.52 -24.62 25.03
N ILE A 3 18.07 -25.87 24.95
CA ILE A 3 18.96 -27.02 25.08
C ILE A 3 19.40 -27.36 23.66
N THR A 4 20.50 -26.75 23.22
CA THR A 4 21.28 -27.25 22.10
C THR A 4 22.12 -28.42 22.61
N SER A 5 21.57 -29.63 22.56
CA SER A 5 22.39 -30.84 22.72
C SER A 5 22.66 -31.40 21.32
N THR A 6 23.82 -31.06 20.76
CA THR A 6 24.42 -31.83 19.67
C THR A 6 24.79 -33.21 20.21
N PHE A 7 24.00 -34.23 19.86
CA PHE A 7 24.37 -35.62 20.09
C PHE A 7 25.03 -36.18 18.84
N SER A 8 26.31 -36.55 18.98
CA SER A 8 27.02 -37.41 18.03
C SER A 8 26.50 -38.83 18.23
N LEU A 9 25.81 -39.37 17.22
CA LEU A 9 25.41 -40.77 17.17
C LEU A 9 26.37 -41.51 16.23
N ASN A 10 27.39 -42.15 16.81
CA ASN A 10 28.16 -43.19 16.15
C ASN A 10 27.36 -44.50 16.25
N VAL A 11 26.53 -44.81 15.24
CA VAL A 11 25.92 -46.14 15.12
C VAL A 11 25.80 -46.52 13.64
N GLU A 12 26.77 -47.29 13.15
CA GLU A 12 26.65 -48.10 11.93
C GLU A 12 25.71 -49.28 12.19
N TYR A 13 24.38 -49.07 12.23
CA TYR A 13 23.43 -50.16 12.03
C TYR A 13 22.13 -49.60 11.45
N LEU A 14 21.72 -50.12 10.28
CA LEU A 14 20.45 -49.82 9.63
C LEU A 14 19.28 -50.34 10.48
N ALA A 15 18.77 -49.51 11.39
CA ALA A 15 17.56 -49.80 12.16
C ALA A 15 16.37 -48.97 11.66
N GLU A 16 15.18 -49.57 11.61
CA GLU A 16 13.94 -48.88 11.26
C GLU A 16 13.59 -47.86 12.36
N CYS A 17 13.52 -46.58 11.97
CA CYS A 17 13.16 -45.49 12.86
C CYS A 17 11.70 -45.10 12.63
N PHE A 18 10.96 -44.83 13.71
CA PHE A 18 9.54 -44.48 13.63
C PHE A 18 9.31 -43.10 14.22
N LEU A 19 8.55 -42.28 13.51
CA LEU A 19 8.06 -41.02 14.03
C LEU A 19 6.72 -41.26 14.72
N ILE A 20 6.66 -40.98 16.03
CA ILE A 20 5.50 -41.26 16.85
C ILE A 20 4.90 -39.94 17.33
N CYS A 21 3.62 -39.73 17.03
CA CYS A 21 2.83 -38.62 17.59
C CYS A 21 2.07 -39.12 18.81
N PHE A 22 2.15 -38.37 19.91
CA PHE A 22 1.32 -38.60 21.09
C PHE A 22 0.17 -37.59 21.06
N LEU A 23 -1.07 -38.09 21.16
CA LEU A 23 -2.25 -37.26 21.36
C LEU A 23 -2.75 -37.52 22.78
N SER A 24 -2.65 -36.53 23.65
CA SER A 24 -3.29 -36.55 24.96
C SER A 24 -4.01 -35.24 25.18
N GLN A 25 -5.32 -35.33 25.40
CA GLN A 25 -6.23 -34.28 25.90
C GLN A 25 -5.81 -32.83 25.64
N GLY A 26 -5.72 -32.45 24.37
CA GLY A 26 -5.61 -31.04 23.96
C GLY A 26 -4.21 -30.54 23.59
N ASP A 27 -3.14 -31.29 23.89
CA ASP A 27 -1.77 -30.92 23.50
C ASP A 27 -1.18 -31.87 22.45
N SER A 28 -0.50 -31.29 21.45
CA SER A 28 0.20 -32.03 20.38
C SER A 28 1.71 -32.07 20.64
N GLY A 29 2.24 -33.25 20.99
CA GLY A 29 3.69 -33.49 21.09
C GLY A 29 4.14 -34.66 20.20
N GLY A 30 5.32 -34.55 19.61
CA GLY A 30 5.94 -35.59 18.79
C GLY A 30 7.24 -36.11 19.39
N GLY A 31 7.63 -37.35 19.08
CA GLY A 31 8.92 -37.91 19.49
C GLY A 31 9.48 -38.86 18.43
N LEU A 32 10.81 -38.99 18.42
CA LEU A 32 11.50 -39.99 17.60
C LEU A 32 11.74 -41.23 18.45
N ALA A 33 11.26 -42.38 18.01
CA ALA A 33 11.49 -43.66 18.69
C ALA A 33 12.00 -44.72 17.71
N VAL A 34 12.80 -45.65 18.22
CA VAL A 34 13.34 -46.78 17.46
C VAL A 34 12.84 -48.08 18.08
N LEU A 35 12.42 -48.99 17.21
CA LEU A 35 12.08 -50.35 17.60
C LEU A 35 13.33 -51.22 17.50
N GLY A 36 13.81 -51.70 18.64
CA GLY A 36 14.92 -52.64 18.68
C GLY A 36 14.53 -54.00 18.07
N SER A 37 15.53 -54.80 17.68
CA SER A 37 15.35 -56.14 17.11
C SER A 37 14.64 -57.13 18.06
N THR A 38 14.57 -56.82 19.35
CA THR A 38 13.83 -57.58 20.38
C THR A 38 12.36 -57.17 20.52
N GLY A 39 11.87 -56.22 19.72
CA GLY A 39 10.50 -55.73 19.78
C GLY A 39 10.22 -54.69 20.87
N GLN A 40 11.25 -54.22 21.59
CA GLN A 40 11.13 -53.13 22.55
C GLN A 40 11.35 -51.75 21.92
N TRP A 41 10.46 -50.81 22.26
CA TRP A 41 10.53 -49.42 21.81
C TRP A 41 11.46 -48.58 22.70
N SER A 42 12.37 -47.85 22.09
CA SER A 42 13.29 -46.90 22.75
C SER A 42 13.09 -45.48 22.21
N LEU A 43 12.83 -44.51 23.07
CA LEU A 43 12.61 -43.11 22.70
C LEU A 43 13.96 -42.39 22.58
N LEU A 44 14.28 -41.86 21.39
CA LEU A 44 15.51 -41.13 21.10
C LEU A 44 15.41 -39.62 21.37
N GLY A 45 14.21 -39.04 21.33
CA GLY A 45 14.01 -37.62 21.64
C GLY A 45 12.54 -37.18 21.56
N VAL A 46 12.22 -36.09 22.26
CA VAL A 46 10.88 -35.48 22.28
C VAL A 46 10.94 -34.09 21.62
N LEU A 47 10.10 -33.88 20.62
CA LEU A 47 9.78 -32.59 20.01
C LEU A 47 8.41 -32.14 20.56
N SER A 48 8.42 -31.37 21.66
CA SER A 48 7.20 -30.76 22.18
C SER A 48 7.00 -29.37 21.57
N TYR A 49 5.76 -29.06 21.15
CA TYR A 49 5.27 -27.70 20.97
C TYR A 49 4.21 -27.45 22.04
N GLY A 50 4.62 -26.93 23.20
CA GLY A 50 3.72 -26.55 24.30
C GLY A 50 4.43 -26.47 25.65
N THR A 51 4.10 -25.46 26.44
CA THR A 51 4.81 -25.07 27.68
C THR A 51 4.53 -25.95 28.91
N ASP A 52 3.61 -26.92 28.86
CA ASP A 52 3.13 -27.65 30.05
C ASP A 52 3.45 -29.16 30.09
N CYS A 53 4.49 -29.63 29.41
CA CYS A 53 4.97 -31.01 29.55
C CYS A 53 5.91 -31.22 30.75
N LYS A 54 5.41 -31.04 31.98
CA LYS A 54 6.18 -31.36 33.21
C LYS A 54 5.76 -32.63 33.97
N GLU A 55 4.65 -33.28 33.61
CA GLU A 55 4.21 -34.50 34.30
C GLU A 55 3.86 -35.65 33.35
N LEU A 56 4.87 -36.30 32.76
CA LEU A 56 4.74 -37.70 32.35
C LEU A 56 5.19 -38.60 33.52
N ARG A 57 4.30 -38.81 34.50
CA ARG A 57 4.54 -39.79 35.57
C ARG A 57 4.52 -41.20 34.98
N ARG A 58 5.52 -42.01 35.37
CA ARG A 58 5.62 -43.45 35.10
C ARG A 58 4.31 -44.16 35.44
N GLY A 59 3.67 -44.81 34.46
CA GLY A 59 2.65 -45.83 34.73
C GLY A 59 1.41 -45.88 33.84
N LYS A 60 1.15 -44.92 32.94
CA LYS A 60 0.07 -45.05 31.95
C LYS A 60 0.63 -45.01 30.52
N LEU A 61 0.34 -46.06 29.74
CA LEU A 61 0.65 -46.13 28.32
C LEU A 61 -0.22 -45.10 27.58
N PRO A 62 0.36 -44.12 26.87
CA PRO A 62 -0.42 -43.26 25.98
C PRO A 62 -1.00 -44.10 24.83
N GLN A 63 -2.17 -43.74 24.32
CA GLN A 63 -2.66 -44.31 23.06
C GLN A 63 -1.76 -43.80 21.93
N VAL A 64 -0.92 -44.69 21.38
CA VAL A 64 0.04 -44.36 20.34
C VAL A 64 -0.57 -44.61 18.97
N GLN A 65 -0.66 -43.57 18.13
CA GLN A 65 -0.95 -43.72 16.70
C GLN A 65 0.34 -43.54 15.91
N ILE A 66 0.76 -44.60 15.20
CA ILE A 66 1.91 -44.57 14.30
C ILE A 66 1.46 -43.88 13.01
N CYS A 67 1.95 -42.66 12.77
CA CYS A 67 1.54 -41.85 11.62
C CYS A 67 2.43 -42.07 10.39
N TRP A 68 3.64 -42.63 10.56
CA TRP A 68 4.56 -42.89 9.44
C TRP A 68 5.55 -44.04 9.73
N ARG A 69 5.93 -44.77 8.67
CA ARG A 69 6.87 -45.91 8.68
C ARG A 69 7.89 -45.74 7.56
N GLY A 70 9.18 -45.66 7.86
CA GLY A 70 10.22 -45.62 6.82
C GLY A 70 11.65 -45.67 7.34
N ARG A 71 12.60 -45.94 6.42
CA ARG A 71 14.02 -46.15 6.72
C ARG A 71 14.79 -44.85 6.48
N LEU A 72 15.44 -44.30 7.51
CA LEU A 72 16.23 -43.06 7.41
C LEU A 72 17.72 -43.39 7.19
N ARG A 73 18.37 -42.71 6.24
CA ARG A 73 19.82 -42.75 6.04
C ARG A 73 20.36 -41.36 6.34
N VAL A 74 21.22 -41.23 7.35
CA VAL A 74 21.82 -39.95 7.75
C VAL A 74 23.20 -39.83 7.10
N SER A 75 23.39 -38.82 6.26
CA SER A 75 24.70 -38.44 5.70
C SER A 75 25.19 -37.20 6.45
N THR A 76 26.47 -37.19 6.84
CA THR A 76 27.03 -36.21 7.79
C THR A 76 27.42 -34.85 7.19
N ASN A 77 27.24 -34.59 5.90
CA ASN A 77 27.78 -33.35 5.30
C ASN A 77 26.83 -32.45 4.48
N GLU A 78 25.52 -32.69 4.43
CA GLU A 78 24.57 -31.74 3.82
C GLU A 78 23.23 -31.76 4.56
N CYS A 79 22.76 -30.60 5.05
CA CYS A 79 21.40 -30.45 5.58
C CYS A 79 20.38 -30.43 4.43
N GLY A 80 20.04 -31.61 3.90
CA GLY A 80 19.02 -31.78 2.88
C GLY A 80 18.45 -33.20 2.91
N VAL A 81 17.16 -33.34 3.20
CA VAL A 81 16.45 -34.62 3.14
C VAL A 81 16.00 -34.84 1.69
N TRP A 82 16.55 -35.86 1.04
CA TRP A 82 16.14 -36.29 -0.29
C TRP A 82 15.05 -37.36 -0.20
N TRP A 83 14.00 -37.22 -1.02
CA TRP A 83 12.97 -38.24 -1.22
C TRP A 83 13.01 -38.68 -2.71
N GLY A 84 13.32 -39.95 -2.97
CA GLY A 84 12.83 -40.66 -4.17
C GLY A 84 11.52 -41.35 -3.78
N ASP A 85 10.47 -41.42 -4.58
CA ASP A 85 10.38 -41.49 -6.05
C ASP A 85 9.62 -40.31 -6.67
N GLY A 86 10.17 -39.77 -7.77
CA GLY A 86 9.44 -39.49 -9.02
C GLY A 86 8.18 -38.62 -9.07
N GLN A 87 7.65 -38.11 -7.96
CA GLN A 87 6.55 -37.16 -7.94
C GLN A 87 6.88 -36.04 -6.95
N ARG A 88 7.12 -34.84 -7.48
CA ARG A 88 7.14 -33.61 -6.68
C ARG A 88 5.77 -33.44 -6.03
N PHE A 89 5.59 -33.95 -4.82
CA PHE A 89 4.60 -33.41 -3.91
C PHE A 89 5.05 -32.00 -3.54
N THR A 90 4.72 -31.03 -4.39
CA THR A 90 4.66 -29.64 -3.94
C THR A 90 3.63 -29.62 -2.83
N GLY A 91 4.07 -29.43 -1.58
CA GLY A 91 3.19 -29.13 -0.46
C GLY A 91 2.46 -27.82 -0.72
N ARG A 92 1.45 -27.83 -1.59
CA ARG A 92 0.46 -26.77 -1.76
C ARG A 92 -0.52 -26.92 -0.62
N GLY A 93 -0.14 -26.43 0.56
CA GLY A 93 -1.03 -26.62 1.71
C GLY A 93 -0.67 -25.99 3.04
N ALA A 94 0.20 -24.96 3.12
CA ALA A 94 0.24 -24.04 4.28
C ALA A 94 1.18 -22.84 4.08
N ARG A 95 0.85 -21.96 3.12
CA ARG A 95 1.01 -20.51 3.25
C ARG A 95 -0.23 -19.89 2.61
N ARG A 96 -1.36 -19.98 3.32
CA ARG A 96 -2.68 -19.57 2.77
C ARG A 96 -2.78 -18.05 2.58
N TYR A 97 -1.83 -17.29 3.13
CA TYR A 97 -1.69 -15.84 2.96
C TYR A 97 -0.41 -15.51 2.20
N ASP A 98 -0.51 -14.53 1.30
CA ASP A 98 0.62 -13.96 0.58
C ASP A 98 1.58 -13.28 1.57
N THR A 99 2.70 -13.94 1.84
CA THR A 99 3.73 -13.48 2.78
C THR A 99 4.97 -12.97 2.06
N ARG A 100 5.02 -13.05 0.73
CA ARG A 100 6.20 -12.74 -0.06
C ARG A 100 5.88 -11.54 -0.97
N THR A 101 5.94 -10.36 -0.37
CA THR A 101 5.45 -9.12 -0.98
C THR A 101 6.19 -8.68 -2.25
N THR A 102 7.45 -9.07 -2.39
CA THR A 102 8.36 -8.62 -3.47
C THR A 102 8.64 -9.72 -4.50
N ILE A 103 7.74 -10.70 -4.66
CA ILE A 103 7.90 -11.79 -5.64
C ILE A 103 6.89 -11.63 -6.77
N PHE A 104 7.36 -11.84 -8.00
CA PHE A 104 6.51 -11.89 -9.17
C PHE A 104 5.56 -13.07 -9.14
N SER A 105 4.32 -12.82 -9.55
CA SER A 105 3.37 -13.87 -9.87
C SER A 105 3.84 -14.67 -11.09
N PRO A 106 3.29 -15.88 -11.34
CA PRO A 106 3.57 -16.64 -12.56
C PRO A 106 3.26 -15.87 -13.86
N GLU A 107 2.41 -14.85 -13.79
CA GLU A 107 2.03 -13.96 -14.90
C GLU A 107 2.96 -12.74 -15.03
N GLY A 108 3.98 -12.60 -14.17
CA GLY A 108 4.90 -11.46 -14.17
C GLY A 108 4.35 -10.20 -13.49
N ARG A 109 3.37 -10.34 -12.59
CA ARG A 109 2.70 -9.23 -11.89
C ARG A 109 3.12 -9.17 -10.42
N LEU A 110 2.99 -8.00 -9.80
CA LEU A 110 3.22 -7.82 -8.36
C LEU A 110 1.89 -7.64 -7.64
N TYR A 111 1.34 -8.71 -7.07
CA TYR A 111 0.01 -8.70 -6.46
C TYR A 111 -0.15 -7.65 -5.35
N GLN A 112 0.89 -7.44 -4.52
CA GLN A 112 0.82 -6.42 -3.46
C GLN A 112 0.66 -4.99 -4.00
N VAL A 113 1.25 -4.69 -5.15
CA VAL A 113 1.10 -3.38 -5.79
C VAL A 113 -0.31 -3.22 -6.34
N GLU A 114 -0.89 -4.29 -6.89
CA GLU A 114 -2.27 -4.27 -7.39
C GLU A 114 -3.29 -4.12 -6.27
N TYR A 115 -3.08 -4.79 -5.13
CA TYR A 115 -3.90 -4.60 -3.94
C TYR A 115 -3.80 -3.18 -3.39
N ALA A 116 -2.61 -2.57 -3.45
CA ALA A 116 -2.44 -1.18 -3.09
C ALA A 116 -3.19 -0.23 -4.03
N MET A 117 -3.16 -0.49 -5.34
CA MET A 117 -3.93 0.27 -6.33
C MET A 117 -5.44 0.14 -6.11
N GLU A 118 -5.92 -1.06 -5.78
CA GLU A 118 -7.33 -1.28 -5.46
C GLU A 118 -7.73 -0.56 -4.16
N ALA A 119 -6.87 -0.57 -3.13
CA ALA A 119 -7.12 0.20 -1.92
C ALA A 119 -7.22 1.72 -2.19
N ILE A 120 -6.47 2.23 -3.18
CA ILE A 120 -6.53 3.63 -3.61
C ILE A 120 -7.80 3.89 -4.43
N SER A 121 -8.26 2.94 -5.24
CA SER A 121 -9.53 3.05 -5.98
C SER A 121 -10.69 3.32 -5.01
N HIS A 122 -10.63 2.74 -3.81
CA HIS A 122 -11.60 2.96 -2.77
C HIS A 122 -11.34 4.18 -1.89
N ALA A 123 -10.31 5.00 -2.14
CA ALA A 123 -10.05 6.22 -1.36
C ALA A 123 -10.84 7.43 -1.90
N GLY A 124 -10.89 8.52 -1.14
CA GLY A 124 -11.63 9.72 -1.59
C GLY A 124 -11.03 10.34 -2.85
N THR A 125 -11.88 10.78 -3.76
CA THR A 125 -11.53 11.29 -5.10
C THR A 125 -10.66 12.54 -5.01
N CYS A 126 -9.59 12.60 -5.80
CA CYS A 126 -8.72 13.77 -5.91
C CYS A 126 -8.42 14.04 -7.38
N LEU A 127 -8.66 15.27 -7.83
CA LEU A 127 -8.43 15.70 -9.20
C LEU A 127 -7.37 16.81 -9.25
N GLY A 128 -6.64 16.86 -10.35
CA GLY A 128 -5.72 17.95 -10.69
C GLY A 128 -5.98 18.43 -12.11
N ILE A 129 -6.01 19.74 -12.30
CA ILE A 129 -6.19 20.39 -13.61
C ILE A 129 -5.11 21.46 -13.75
N LEU A 130 -4.29 21.32 -14.79
CA LEU A 130 -3.34 22.32 -15.24
C LEU A 130 -4.10 23.40 -16.01
N ALA A 131 -3.92 24.65 -15.61
CA ALA A 131 -4.43 25.82 -16.30
C ALA A 131 -3.29 26.62 -16.95
N SER A 132 -3.63 27.60 -17.78
CA SER A 132 -2.67 28.52 -18.41
C SER A 132 -1.95 29.41 -17.38
N ASP A 133 -2.69 29.88 -16.39
CA ASP A 133 -2.30 30.86 -15.37
C ASP A 133 -2.05 30.25 -13.98
N GLY A 134 -2.24 28.93 -13.83
CA GLY A 134 -2.00 28.23 -12.57
C GLY A 134 -2.31 26.73 -12.60
N ILE A 135 -2.42 26.13 -11.42
CA ILE A 135 -2.83 24.73 -11.24
C ILE A 135 -3.92 24.68 -10.19
N LEU A 136 -4.96 23.89 -10.43
CA LEU A 136 -6.01 23.59 -9.46
C LEU A 136 -5.92 22.14 -9.03
N ILE A 137 -5.96 21.90 -7.72
CA ILE A 137 -6.23 20.59 -7.14
C ILE A 137 -7.56 20.67 -6.38
N ALA A 138 -8.41 19.66 -6.56
CA ALA A 138 -9.60 19.49 -5.74
C ALA A 138 -9.64 18.07 -5.14
N ALA A 139 -10.03 17.95 -3.88
CA ALA A 139 -10.05 16.70 -3.16
C ALA A 139 -11.35 16.53 -2.36
N GLU A 140 -11.89 15.31 -2.37
CA GLU A 140 -13.04 14.91 -1.57
C GLU A 140 -12.60 14.65 -0.11
N LYS A 141 -13.19 15.38 0.84
CA LYS A 141 -13.11 15.10 2.27
C LYS A 141 -14.15 14.04 2.64
N ARG A 142 -13.67 12.86 3.06
CA ARG A 142 -14.55 11.76 3.49
C ARG A 142 -15.02 11.85 4.94
N ASN A 143 -14.17 12.38 5.81
CA ASN A 143 -14.48 12.52 7.21
C ASN A 143 -15.13 13.88 7.43
N VAL A 144 -16.45 13.95 7.26
CA VAL A 144 -17.25 15.18 7.46
C VAL A 144 -18.24 15.02 8.62
N HIS A 145 -17.81 14.36 9.69
CA HIS A 145 -18.65 14.20 10.87
C HIS A 145 -18.64 15.49 11.70
N LYS A 146 -19.82 15.97 12.13
CA LYS A 146 -20.00 17.22 12.91
C LYS A 146 -19.27 17.27 14.27
N LEU A 147 -18.70 16.15 14.70
CA LEU A 147 -17.93 16.04 15.95
C LEU A 147 -16.42 16.11 15.71
N LEU A 148 -16.00 16.19 14.45
CA LEU A 148 -14.62 16.47 14.14
C LEU A 148 -14.33 17.90 14.54
N ASP A 149 -13.15 18.07 15.13
CA ASP A 149 -12.63 19.38 15.46
C ASP A 149 -12.10 20.02 14.17
N ASP A 150 -12.82 21.01 13.68
CA ASP A 150 -12.44 21.76 12.47
C ASP A 150 -11.17 22.60 12.68
N GLU A 151 -10.76 22.84 13.93
CA GLU A 151 -9.50 23.55 14.25
C GLU A 151 -8.26 22.68 13.95
N VAL A 152 -8.38 21.35 14.09
CA VAL A 152 -7.34 20.42 13.68
C VAL A 152 -7.50 20.14 12.19
N LEU A 153 -6.81 20.95 11.38
CA LEU A 153 -6.77 20.89 9.92
C LEU A 153 -6.72 19.45 9.39
N THR A 154 -7.88 18.89 9.03
CA THR A 154 -8.01 17.63 8.28
C THR A 154 -7.83 17.90 6.79
N GLU A 155 -6.70 18.52 6.46
CA GLU A 155 -6.35 18.86 5.08
C GLU A 155 -5.89 17.62 4.34
N LYS A 156 -6.42 17.43 3.13
CA LYS A 156 -5.90 16.48 2.15
C LYS A 156 -4.79 17.09 1.29
N ILE A 157 -4.71 18.42 1.26
CA ILE A 157 -3.74 19.15 0.45
C ILE A 157 -2.59 19.58 1.35
N TYR A 158 -1.41 19.03 1.09
CA TYR A 158 -0.22 19.27 1.88
C TYR A 158 0.75 20.16 1.12
N ARG A 159 1.15 21.27 1.74
CA ARG A 159 2.27 22.07 1.27
C ARG A 159 3.58 21.34 1.54
N LEU A 160 4.38 21.13 0.50
CA LEU A 160 5.68 20.45 0.56
C LEU A 160 6.83 21.45 0.63
N ALA A 161 6.76 22.48 -0.20
CA ALA A 161 7.70 23.58 -0.28
C ALA A 161 6.96 24.88 -0.64
N ASP A 162 7.68 25.98 -0.84
CA ASP A 162 7.03 27.22 -1.28
C ASP A 162 6.45 27.12 -2.69
N ASN A 163 7.08 26.31 -3.56
CA ASN A 163 6.74 26.15 -4.96
C ASN A 163 5.98 24.85 -5.29
N ILE A 164 5.76 23.95 -4.31
CA ILE A 164 5.19 22.62 -4.52
C ILE A 164 4.20 22.26 -3.42
N ALA A 165 3.06 21.71 -3.82
CA ALA A 165 2.08 21.09 -2.94
C ALA A 165 1.60 19.76 -3.53
N CYS A 166 1.03 18.89 -2.69
CA CYS A 166 0.47 17.63 -3.14
C CYS A 166 -0.86 17.31 -2.46
N THR A 167 -1.69 16.52 -3.14
CA THR A 167 -2.83 15.83 -2.51
C THR A 167 -2.62 14.33 -2.53
N VAL A 168 -3.37 13.65 -1.67
CA VAL A 168 -3.18 12.25 -1.33
C VAL A 168 -4.48 11.48 -1.55
N ALA A 169 -4.39 10.32 -2.21
CA ALA A 169 -5.42 9.30 -2.18
C ALA A 169 -4.82 7.96 -1.72
N GLY A 170 -5.49 7.31 -0.77
CA GLY A 170 -5.07 6.03 -0.20
C GLY A 170 -5.03 6.05 1.33
N ILE A 171 -4.09 5.31 1.90
CA ILE A 171 -3.91 5.19 3.36
C ILE A 171 -3.22 6.45 3.91
N THR A 172 -3.94 7.26 4.69
CA THR A 172 -3.44 8.53 5.25
C THR A 172 -2.20 8.35 6.13
N ALA A 173 -2.11 7.26 6.90
CA ALA A 173 -0.94 6.99 7.75
C ALA A 173 0.35 6.81 6.94
N ASP A 174 0.27 6.12 5.81
CA ASP A 174 1.41 5.96 4.88
C ASP A 174 1.77 7.31 4.24
N ALA A 175 0.75 8.11 3.90
CA ALA A 175 0.95 9.40 3.26
C ALA A 175 1.73 10.37 4.15
N ASN A 176 1.45 10.40 5.45
CA ASN A 176 2.17 11.26 6.41
C ASN A 176 3.68 11.01 6.40
N ILE A 177 4.10 9.74 6.26
CA ILE A 177 5.52 9.39 6.16
C ILE A 177 6.11 9.94 4.85
N LEU A 178 5.42 9.71 3.73
CA LEU A 178 5.87 10.16 2.42
C LEU A 178 5.95 11.70 2.32
N ILE A 179 4.97 12.41 2.89
CA ILE A 179 4.95 13.88 2.95
C ILE A 179 6.15 14.41 3.75
N ASN A 180 6.48 13.77 4.87
CA ASN A 180 7.63 14.17 5.68
C ASN A 180 8.95 13.95 4.93
N HIS A 181 9.10 12.85 4.19
CA HIS A 181 10.26 12.64 3.32
C HIS A 181 10.35 13.71 2.23
N LEU A 182 9.25 14.02 1.55
CA LEU A 182 9.20 15.06 0.52
C LEU A 182 9.60 16.44 1.07
N ARG A 183 9.07 16.82 2.24
CA ARG A 183 9.43 18.09 2.90
C ARG A 183 10.91 18.15 3.27
N PHE A 184 11.44 17.05 3.81
CA PHE A 184 12.85 16.96 4.17
C PHE A 184 13.75 17.12 2.94
N TRP A 185 13.50 16.37 1.86
CA TRP A 185 14.30 16.45 0.63
C TRP A 185 14.19 17.81 -0.06
N ALA A 186 13.01 18.42 -0.07
CA ALA A 186 12.83 19.76 -0.63
C ALA A 186 13.61 20.83 0.16
N ALA A 187 13.61 20.72 1.49
CA ALA A 187 14.38 21.63 2.35
C ALA A 187 15.88 21.40 2.24
N ASP A 188 16.33 20.14 2.19
CA ASP A 188 17.74 19.76 2.05
C ASP A 188 18.32 20.22 0.70
N TYR A 189 17.55 20.08 -0.38
CA TYR A 189 17.93 20.62 -1.68
C TYR A 189 18.09 22.15 -1.64
N LYS A 190 17.12 22.85 -1.04
CA LYS A 190 17.18 24.31 -0.89
C LYS A 190 18.36 24.76 -0.02
N TYR A 191 18.69 24.00 1.01
CA TYR A 191 19.86 24.25 1.85
C TYR A 191 21.17 24.03 1.08
N SER A 192 21.26 22.97 0.28
CA SER A 192 22.48 22.58 -0.43
C SER A 192 22.77 23.44 -1.66
N TYR A 193 21.75 23.77 -2.45
CA TYR A 193 21.89 24.48 -3.73
C TYR A 193 21.46 25.95 -3.67
N GLY A 194 20.81 26.39 -2.58
CA GLY A 194 20.32 27.76 -2.44
C GLY A 194 19.09 28.11 -3.28
N GLU A 195 18.50 27.12 -3.98
CA GLU A 195 17.35 27.31 -4.86
C GLU A 195 16.24 26.27 -4.61
N HIS A 196 15.05 26.51 -5.17
CA HIS A 196 13.93 25.59 -5.03
C HIS A 196 14.13 24.33 -5.89
N ILE A 197 13.85 23.16 -5.31
CA ILE A 197 13.93 21.89 -6.05
C ILE A 197 12.98 21.88 -7.27
N PRO A 198 13.43 21.43 -8.45
CA PRO A 198 12.56 21.17 -9.59
C PRO A 198 11.50 20.11 -9.25
N VAL A 199 10.27 20.27 -9.75
CA VAL A 199 9.14 19.43 -9.33
C VAL A 199 9.38 17.96 -9.70
N GLU A 200 9.87 17.71 -10.92
CA GLU A 200 10.13 16.35 -11.39
C GLU A 200 11.17 15.62 -10.54
N GLN A 201 12.25 16.31 -10.14
CA GLN A 201 13.29 15.70 -9.32
C GLN A 201 12.74 15.24 -7.97
N LEU A 202 11.92 16.07 -7.32
CA LEU A 202 11.29 15.73 -6.05
C LEU A 202 10.36 14.50 -6.19
N VAL A 203 9.57 14.44 -7.27
CA VAL A 203 8.68 13.30 -7.55
C VAL A 203 9.50 12.03 -7.80
N GLN A 204 10.57 12.13 -8.59
CA GLN A 204 11.45 11.01 -8.89
C GLN A 204 12.13 10.44 -7.63
N MET A 205 12.58 11.30 -6.72
CA MET A 205 13.16 10.88 -5.44
C MET A 205 12.19 10.04 -4.61
N LEU A 206 10.92 10.47 -4.52
CA LEU A 206 9.89 9.70 -3.81
C LEU A 206 9.56 8.38 -4.51
N CYS A 207 9.47 8.41 -5.84
CA CYS A 207 9.23 7.24 -6.65
C CYS A 207 10.30 6.16 -6.48
N ASN A 208 11.57 6.56 -6.38
CA ASN A 208 12.67 5.65 -6.07
C ASN A 208 12.51 5.01 -4.68
N GLU A 209 12.08 5.78 -3.68
CA GLU A 209 11.80 5.25 -2.34
C GLU A 209 10.62 4.28 -2.35
N LYS A 210 9.52 4.61 -3.04
CA LYS A 210 8.39 3.68 -3.23
C LYS A 210 8.84 2.39 -3.91
N GLN A 211 9.62 2.50 -4.99
CA GLN A 211 10.11 1.36 -5.75
C GLN A 211 11.06 0.47 -4.94
N ARG A 212 11.82 1.04 -4.01
CA ARG A 212 12.65 0.24 -3.10
C ARG A 212 11.81 -0.75 -2.27
N TYR A 213 10.61 -0.36 -1.84
CA TYR A 213 9.71 -1.20 -1.06
C TYR A 213 9.03 -2.31 -1.88
N THR A 214 8.96 -2.17 -3.21
CA THR A 214 8.37 -3.19 -4.10
C THR A 214 9.42 -4.21 -4.57
N GLN A 215 10.70 -3.82 -4.60
CA GLN A 215 11.80 -4.67 -5.08
C GLN A 215 12.49 -5.46 -3.96
N VAL A 216 12.73 -4.83 -2.80
CA VAL A 216 13.56 -5.41 -1.75
C VAL A 216 12.99 -5.20 -0.34
N GLY A 217 13.40 -6.05 0.59
CA GLY A 217 13.12 -5.90 2.03
C GLY A 217 11.87 -6.60 2.55
N GLY A 218 11.05 -7.22 1.68
CA GLY A 218 9.89 -8.01 2.10
C GLY A 218 8.84 -7.22 2.89
N LYS A 219 8.83 -5.89 2.73
CA LYS A 219 7.85 -4.99 3.33
C LYS A 219 6.62 -4.87 2.43
N ARG A 220 5.50 -4.46 3.00
CA ARG A 220 4.33 -4.06 2.18
C ARG A 220 4.64 -2.75 1.43
N PRO A 221 4.13 -2.55 0.21
CA PRO A 221 4.23 -1.27 -0.48
C PRO A 221 3.39 -0.20 0.23
N PHE A 222 3.66 1.07 -0.10
CA PHE A 222 2.85 2.19 0.36
C PHE A 222 1.51 2.20 -0.38
N GLY A 223 0.41 2.20 0.37
CA GLY A 223 -0.95 2.21 -0.19
C GLY A 223 -1.41 3.62 -0.58
N VAL A 224 -0.57 4.39 -1.27
CA VAL A 224 -0.81 5.82 -1.54
C VAL A 224 -0.40 6.23 -2.95
N SER A 225 -1.34 6.84 -3.68
CA SER A 225 -1.06 7.66 -4.85
C SER A 225 -1.09 9.14 -4.45
N LEU A 226 -0.21 9.92 -5.06
CA LEU A 226 -0.12 11.36 -4.83
C LEU A 226 -0.28 12.09 -6.15
N LEU A 227 -0.97 13.23 -6.11
CA LEU A 227 -0.94 14.24 -7.16
C LEU A 227 -0.12 15.43 -6.69
N TYR A 228 0.81 15.88 -7.50
CA TYR A 228 1.70 17.00 -7.21
C TYR A 228 1.33 18.16 -8.12
N MET A 229 1.20 19.35 -7.54
CA MET A 229 1.20 20.61 -8.28
C MET A 229 2.45 21.39 -7.91
N GLY A 230 3.14 21.91 -8.91
CA GLY A 230 4.31 22.73 -8.68
C GLY A 230 4.59 23.69 -9.82
N TRP A 231 5.44 24.66 -9.52
CA TRP A 231 6.03 25.54 -10.52
C TRP A 231 7.55 25.50 -10.41
N ASP A 232 8.23 25.38 -11.55
CA ASP A 232 9.68 25.55 -11.66
C ASP A 232 10.06 26.49 -12.80
N GLN A 233 11.34 26.90 -12.83
CA GLN A 233 11.84 27.85 -13.83
C GLN A 233 12.02 27.23 -15.22
N HIS A 234 12.10 25.90 -15.32
CA HIS A 234 12.46 25.21 -16.56
C HIS A 234 11.23 24.90 -17.42
N PHE A 235 10.15 24.46 -16.80
CA PHE A 235 8.94 23.95 -17.45
C PHE A 235 7.67 24.68 -17.00
N GLY A 236 7.77 25.59 -16.02
CA GLY A 236 6.63 26.37 -15.54
C GLY A 236 5.69 25.53 -14.67
N TYR A 237 4.39 25.62 -14.92
CA TYR A 237 3.38 24.86 -14.18
C TYR A 237 3.40 23.38 -14.58
N GLN A 238 3.53 22.50 -13.59
CA GLN A 238 3.60 21.06 -13.78
C GLN A 238 2.66 20.32 -12.83
N LEU A 239 1.95 19.33 -13.37
CA LEU A 239 1.11 18.41 -12.63
C LEU A 239 1.63 16.99 -12.83
N TYR A 240 1.96 16.32 -11.73
CA TYR A 240 2.44 14.93 -11.75
C TYR A 240 1.53 14.03 -10.93
N GLN A 241 1.48 12.75 -11.30
CA GLN A 241 0.88 11.69 -10.53
C GLN A 241 1.94 10.63 -10.23
N SER A 242 1.93 10.09 -9.00
CA SER A 242 2.72 8.90 -8.65
C SER A 242 1.86 7.83 -8.05
N ASP A 243 2.25 6.58 -8.28
CA ASP A 243 1.53 5.39 -7.85
C ASP A 243 2.34 4.52 -6.87
N PRO A 244 1.72 3.55 -6.17
CA PRO A 244 2.42 2.62 -5.27
C PRO A 244 3.57 1.83 -5.89
N SER A 245 3.53 1.65 -7.22
CA SER A 245 4.57 0.97 -7.99
C SER A 245 5.87 1.76 -8.06
N GLY A 246 5.88 3.04 -7.66
CA GLY A 246 7.02 3.93 -7.88
C GLY A 246 7.07 4.50 -9.29
N ASN A 247 6.09 4.23 -10.16
CA ASN A 247 5.97 4.98 -11.42
C ASN A 247 5.37 6.36 -11.17
N TYR A 248 5.80 7.33 -11.96
CA TYR A 248 5.18 8.65 -12.05
C TYR A 248 4.96 9.06 -13.50
N THR A 249 3.99 9.93 -13.71
CA THR A 249 3.61 10.44 -15.04
C THR A 249 3.19 11.90 -14.93
N GLY A 250 3.56 12.70 -15.93
CA GLY A 250 3.14 14.09 -16.06
C GLY A 250 1.77 14.17 -16.75
N TRP A 251 0.89 15.04 -16.25
CA TRP A 251 -0.48 15.17 -16.73
C TRP A 251 -0.87 16.63 -16.98
N LYS A 252 -1.81 16.83 -17.89
CA LYS A 252 -2.53 18.11 -18.03
C LYS A 252 -3.77 18.16 -17.15
N ALA A 253 -4.49 17.05 -17.08
CA ALA A 253 -5.54 16.85 -16.10
C ALA A 253 -5.59 15.36 -15.76
N THR A 254 -5.77 15.04 -14.49
CA THR A 254 -5.89 13.66 -14.03
C THR A 254 -6.75 13.58 -12.77
N CYS A 255 -7.16 12.37 -12.42
CA CYS A 255 -7.93 12.07 -11.23
C CYS A 255 -7.43 10.76 -10.63
N ILE A 256 -7.33 10.70 -9.30
CA ILE A 256 -7.02 9.51 -8.52
C ILE A 256 -8.10 9.29 -7.47
N GLY A 257 -8.22 8.05 -6.97
CA GLY A 257 -9.23 7.68 -5.98
C GLY A 257 -10.49 7.09 -6.60
N ASN A 258 -11.60 7.24 -5.88
CA ASN A 258 -12.89 6.69 -6.27
C ASN A 258 -13.41 7.30 -7.57
N ASN A 259 -14.01 6.46 -8.41
CA ASN A 259 -14.61 6.84 -9.70
C ASN A 259 -13.65 7.59 -10.66
N HIS A 260 -12.33 7.42 -10.53
CA HIS A 260 -11.35 8.13 -11.34
C HIS A 260 -11.51 7.87 -12.86
N GLN A 261 -11.95 6.68 -13.29
CA GLN A 261 -12.16 6.35 -14.70
C GLN A 261 -13.24 7.23 -15.35
N ALA A 262 -14.35 7.47 -14.64
CA ALA A 262 -15.41 8.36 -15.09
C ALA A 262 -14.94 9.82 -15.11
N ALA A 263 -14.21 10.25 -14.07
CA ALA A 263 -13.63 11.58 -13.98
C ALA A 263 -12.67 11.87 -15.16
N VAL A 264 -11.75 10.95 -15.44
CA VAL A 264 -10.79 11.09 -16.56
C VAL A 264 -11.50 11.11 -17.91
N SER A 265 -12.58 10.34 -18.08
CA SER A 265 -13.37 10.34 -19.32
C SER A 265 -14.06 11.69 -19.56
N LEU A 266 -14.60 12.31 -18.52
CA LEU A 266 -15.17 13.66 -18.59
C LEU A 266 -14.10 14.72 -18.85
N LEU A 267 -12.96 14.64 -18.15
CA LEU A 267 -11.83 15.55 -18.35
C LEU A 267 -11.32 15.48 -19.79
N LYS A 268 -11.24 14.29 -20.40
CA LYS A 268 -10.84 14.14 -21.81
C LYS A 268 -11.75 14.85 -22.80
N GLN A 269 -13.05 14.93 -22.52
CA GLN A 269 -14.03 15.56 -23.41
C GLN A 269 -14.04 17.10 -23.28
N GLU A 270 -13.86 17.59 -22.06
CA GLU A 270 -14.10 19.00 -21.71
C GLU A 270 -12.81 19.82 -21.57
N TYR A 271 -11.65 19.18 -21.35
CA TYR A 271 -10.38 19.88 -21.18
C TYR A 271 -9.93 20.54 -22.49
N LYS A 272 -9.86 21.88 -22.49
CA LYS A 272 -9.42 22.70 -23.62
C LYS A 272 -8.41 23.77 -23.20
N SER A 273 -7.38 23.37 -22.44
CA SER A 273 -6.37 24.30 -21.90
C SER A 273 -7.02 25.49 -21.16
N PRO A 274 -7.80 25.22 -20.12
CA PRO A 274 -8.61 26.24 -19.44
C PRO A 274 -7.74 27.26 -18.71
N ASP A 275 -8.28 28.45 -18.50
CA ASP A 275 -7.78 29.37 -17.47
C ASP A 275 -8.25 28.90 -16.08
N LEU A 276 -7.68 29.42 -15.00
CA LEU A 276 -7.93 28.95 -13.63
C LEU A 276 -9.40 29.09 -13.22
N ALA A 277 -10.10 30.12 -13.70
CA ALA A 277 -11.53 30.29 -13.47
C ALA A 277 -12.38 29.23 -14.18
N GLU A 278 -11.98 28.81 -15.39
CA GLU A 278 -12.61 27.73 -16.14
C GLU A 278 -12.26 26.36 -15.54
N ALA A 279 -11.02 26.18 -15.10
CA ALA A 279 -10.56 24.98 -14.41
C ALA A 279 -11.36 24.72 -13.13
N LYS A 280 -11.67 25.78 -12.34
CA LYS A 280 -12.55 25.69 -11.17
C LYS A 280 -13.95 25.18 -11.53
N LYS A 281 -14.55 25.72 -12.59
CA LYS A 281 -15.88 25.29 -13.08
C LYS A 281 -15.84 23.85 -13.59
N LEU A 282 -14.79 23.48 -14.32
CA LEU A 282 -14.60 22.12 -14.82
C LEU A 282 -14.41 21.12 -13.67
N ALA A 283 -13.62 21.46 -12.65
CA ALA A 283 -13.45 20.65 -11.46
C ALA A 283 -14.80 20.38 -10.75
N MET A 284 -15.62 21.41 -10.57
CA MET A 284 -16.96 21.26 -9.97
C MET A 284 -17.86 20.34 -10.79
N LYS A 285 -17.88 20.49 -12.12
CA LYS A 285 -18.64 19.62 -13.04
C LYS A 285 -18.16 18.17 -13.00
N VAL A 286 -16.87 17.92 -12.82
CA VAL A 286 -16.33 16.57 -12.70
C VAL A 286 -16.67 15.98 -11.34
N LEU A 287 -16.55 16.75 -10.26
CA LEU A 287 -16.91 16.31 -8.91
C LEU A 287 -18.41 16.03 -8.78
N SER A 288 -19.28 16.85 -9.37
CA SER A 288 -20.74 16.64 -9.32
C SER A 288 -21.16 15.30 -9.92
N LYS A 289 -20.47 14.87 -10.99
CA LYS A 289 -20.76 13.61 -11.70
C LYS A 289 -20.08 12.39 -11.10
N THR A 290 -19.02 12.58 -10.31
CA THR A 290 -18.21 11.46 -9.78
C THR A 290 -18.51 11.16 -8.33
N LEU A 291 -19.00 12.14 -7.57
CA LEU A 291 -19.48 11.95 -6.22
C LEU A 291 -20.94 11.50 -6.22
N ASP A 292 -21.24 10.39 -5.55
CA ASP A 292 -22.60 9.85 -5.42
C ASP A 292 -23.51 10.70 -4.49
N VAL A 293 -22.93 11.72 -3.84
CA VAL A 293 -23.62 12.56 -2.86
C VAL A 293 -23.61 14.01 -3.33
N LYS A 294 -24.68 14.74 -2.99
CA LYS A 294 -24.78 16.18 -3.24
C LYS A 294 -23.52 16.91 -2.76
N LEU A 295 -23.01 17.79 -3.62
CA LEU A 295 -21.87 18.64 -3.34
C LEU A 295 -22.16 19.55 -2.15
N SER A 296 -21.25 19.58 -1.19
CA SER A 296 -21.27 20.54 -0.09
C SER A 296 -19.86 21.09 0.12
N ALA A 297 -19.75 22.34 0.56
CA ALA A 297 -18.46 22.98 0.76
C ALA A 297 -17.59 22.27 1.83
N GLU A 298 -18.23 21.62 2.81
CA GLU A 298 -17.53 20.83 3.84
C GLU A 298 -16.86 19.57 3.26
N LYS A 299 -17.36 19.03 2.15
CA LYS A 299 -16.88 17.79 1.53
C LYS A 299 -15.79 18.01 0.50
N ILE A 300 -15.50 19.24 0.13
CA ILE A 300 -14.59 19.54 -0.97
C ILE A 300 -13.51 20.49 -0.47
N GLU A 301 -12.27 20.10 -0.68
CA GLU A 301 -11.11 20.95 -0.50
C GLU A 301 -10.59 21.35 -1.88
N MET A 302 -10.34 22.64 -2.10
CA MET A 302 -9.72 23.11 -3.33
C MET A 302 -8.51 23.97 -2.98
N ALA A 303 -7.41 23.77 -3.71
CA ALA A 303 -6.25 24.63 -3.62
C ALA A 303 -5.77 25.02 -5.01
N THR A 304 -5.31 26.24 -5.11
CA THR A 304 -4.75 26.80 -6.34
C THR A 304 -3.31 27.18 -6.14
N LEU A 305 -2.47 26.86 -7.13
CA LEU A 305 -1.10 27.31 -7.23
C LEU A 305 -1.01 28.33 -8.37
N THR A 306 -0.64 29.56 -8.03
CA THR A 306 -0.47 30.67 -8.99
C THR A 306 0.85 31.38 -8.76
N ARG A 307 1.35 32.06 -9.79
CA ARG A 307 2.54 32.92 -9.70
C ARG A 307 2.11 34.38 -9.66
N ARG A 308 2.41 35.07 -8.54
CA ARG A 308 2.16 36.51 -8.37
C ARG A 308 3.48 37.20 -8.04
N ASN A 309 3.84 38.23 -8.81
CA ASN A 309 5.08 39.00 -8.61
C ASN A 309 6.34 38.10 -8.48
N ASP A 310 6.48 37.14 -9.40
CA ASP A 310 7.55 36.13 -9.42
C ASP A 310 7.65 35.20 -8.20
N LYS A 311 6.63 35.21 -7.33
CA LYS A 311 6.51 34.27 -6.21
C LYS A 311 5.37 33.30 -6.46
N THR A 312 5.64 32.02 -6.21
CA THR A 312 4.61 30.98 -6.20
C THR A 312 3.79 31.08 -4.93
N VAL A 313 2.48 31.14 -5.07
CA VAL A 313 1.52 31.21 -3.96
C VAL A 313 0.59 30.01 -4.07
N VAL A 314 0.52 29.24 -2.99
CA VAL A 314 -0.43 28.14 -2.82
C VAL A 314 -1.51 28.65 -1.86
N GLU A 315 -2.74 28.77 -2.36
CA GLU A 315 -3.90 29.25 -1.60
C GLU A 315 -4.96 28.16 -1.57
N ASN A 316 -5.39 27.80 -0.35
CA ASN A 316 -6.58 26.97 -0.13
C ASN A 316 -7.81 27.87 -0.25
N LEU A 317 -8.81 27.45 -1.02
CA LEU A 317 -10.05 28.19 -1.17
C LEU A 317 -10.87 28.11 0.13
N SER A 318 -11.48 29.23 0.49
CA SER A 318 -12.38 29.30 1.64
C SER A 318 -13.69 28.55 1.38
N SER A 319 -14.35 28.10 2.45
CA SER A 319 -15.66 27.44 2.35
C SER A 319 -16.72 28.32 1.67
N ALA A 320 -16.63 29.64 1.81
CA ALA A 320 -17.50 30.61 1.15
C ALA A 320 -17.32 30.62 -0.37
N GLU A 321 -16.07 30.64 -0.85
CA GLU A 321 -15.75 30.61 -2.29
C GLU A 321 -16.16 29.27 -2.91
N VAL A 322 -15.92 28.15 -2.21
CA VAL A 322 -16.37 26.82 -2.66
C VAL A 322 -17.90 26.79 -2.77
N SER A 323 -18.60 27.36 -1.79
CA SER A 323 -20.07 27.42 -1.80
C SER A 323 -20.62 28.25 -2.95
N GLN A 324 -19.94 29.35 -3.31
CA GLN A 324 -20.31 30.15 -4.46
C GLN A 324 -20.13 29.37 -5.77
N LEU A 325 -19.01 28.66 -5.93
CA LEU A 325 -18.75 27.81 -7.10
C LEU A 325 -19.78 26.69 -7.25
N ILE A 326 -20.25 26.11 -6.14
CA ILE A 326 -21.33 25.11 -6.15
C ILE A 326 -22.63 25.74 -6.68
N LYS A 327 -23.02 26.92 -6.19
CA LYS A 327 -24.24 27.61 -6.65
C LYS A 327 -24.18 27.96 -8.14
N GLU A 328 -23.05 28.52 -8.59
CA GLU A 328 -22.83 28.83 -10.01
C GLU A 328 -22.92 27.58 -10.90
N HIS A 329 -22.48 26.43 -10.39
CA HIS A 329 -22.59 25.15 -11.10
C HIS A 329 -24.04 24.65 -11.16
N GLU A 330 -24.78 24.71 -10.05
CA GLU A 330 -26.20 24.31 -10.01
C GLU A 330 -27.09 25.18 -10.91
N GLU A 331 -26.83 26.49 -11.00
CA GLU A 331 -27.55 27.39 -11.91
C GLU A 331 -27.31 27.00 -13.37
N LYS A 332 -26.06 26.68 -13.73
CA LYS A 332 -25.71 26.26 -15.09
C LYS A 332 -26.27 24.91 -15.47
N GLU A 333 -26.32 23.96 -14.55
CA GLU A 333 -26.97 22.67 -14.81
C GLU A 333 -28.46 22.87 -15.11
N LYS A 334 -29.16 23.71 -14.32
CA LYS A 334 -30.57 24.04 -14.58
C LYS A 334 -30.79 24.73 -15.93
N GLU A 335 -29.90 25.64 -16.31
CA GLU A 335 -29.96 26.29 -17.63
C GLU A 335 -29.76 25.29 -18.77
N GLN A 336 -28.82 24.35 -18.64
CA GLN A 336 -28.56 23.31 -19.65
C GLN A 336 -29.73 22.33 -19.75
N GLU A 337 -30.31 21.93 -18.63
CA GLU A 337 -31.51 21.08 -18.61
C GLU A 337 -32.71 21.79 -19.23
N ALA A 338 -32.92 23.08 -18.93
CA ALA A 338 -33.97 23.88 -19.54
C ALA A 338 -33.79 24.02 -21.06
N GLN A 339 -32.55 24.14 -21.54
CA GLN A 339 -32.23 24.19 -22.97
C GLN A 339 -32.39 22.84 -23.67
N GLN A 340 -32.27 21.71 -22.97
CA GLN A 340 -32.50 20.37 -23.53
C GLN A 340 -33.98 19.99 -23.60
N LEU A 341 -34.85 20.69 -22.87
CA LEU A 341 -36.30 20.46 -22.84
C LEU A 341 -37.07 21.28 -23.89
N VAL A 342 -36.39 22.14 -24.66
CA VAL A 342 -36.95 22.93 -25.77
C VAL A 342 -36.57 22.31 -27.11
#